data_AF-A0A7C5U334-F1
#
_entry.id   AF-A0A7C5U334-F1
#
_cell.length_a   1.000
_cell.length_b   1.000
_cell.length_c   1.000
_cell.angle_alpha   90.00
_cell.angle_beta   90.00
_cell.angle_gamma   90.00
#
_symmetry.space_group_name_H-M   'P 1'
#
loop_
_entity.id
_entity.type
_entity.pdbx_description
1 polymer ?
#
loop_
_entity_poly.entity_id
_entity_poly.type
_entity_poly.pdbx_seq_one_letter_code
_entity_poly.pdbx_strand_id
1 'polypeptide(L)'
;MQMIEDFQVKAARYIMELGDWIEKLELLMLVDNLRENVKIYVDRLLSLQNADGGFPHNWIKGYPSGIIETANAITIISKLGLNDERINRAIEFLIKKQLDNGSWVEENLECEDGSNEVIVSAEAIRALATAGIKGEAVNKGIKYLLECQRDDGLWPKSKIDPNPDLETTGKVIMALHEAKGKTAIKAMKNGFEGLMEVYVEKLTKEWDAIPKDAISVIEAILSIQPKSIESVRKVIQAYVKSEKWNFTDRRSGDTEKILKVLKITSLTDNISRAKVEEELKRLINLKMKMREIIFKVENEAREILLAKFEDVGIRRNDSRRKILLGLFIYSLLEQFFWAVDYDPQTEFIGLIDRIGRLDDIEKYLNYEEVKKALFRSKALSGVAKRKKEEAAKSISLYTKFLTENEEFEVFEDYVNNLIRFTLLEMAPMLSGMTTAKKLGLLLRNYTKKENNAYKLFESMKLSLECFPSIGSKISTLYPYYVIWVYNVWSEMKEYVEPP
;
A
#
# COMPACT_ATOMS: atom_id res chain seq x y z
N MET A 1 -19.53 28.53 15.80
CA MET A 1 -19.88 28.13 14.42
C MET A 1 -18.67 28.24 13.50
N GLN A 2 -18.14 29.44 13.21
CA GLN A 2 -17.00 29.64 12.30
C GLN A 2 -15.71 28.89 12.66
N MET A 3 -15.42 28.69 13.96
CA MET A 3 -14.23 27.97 14.43
C MET A 3 -14.32 26.44 14.27
N ILE A 4 -15.51 25.85 14.41
CA ILE A 4 -15.71 24.40 14.19
C ILE A 4 -15.65 24.11 12.70
N GLU A 5 -16.21 25.01 11.90
CA GLU A 5 -16.11 24.96 10.45
C GLU A 5 -14.65 25.04 9.97
N ASP A 6 -13.85 25.96 10.53
CA ASP A 6 -12.41 26.05 10.28
C ASP A 6 -11.67 24.76 10.70
N PHE A 7 -12.03 24.17 11.85
CA PHE A 7 -11.52 22.85 12.25
C PHE A 7 -11.86 21.77 11.24
N GLN A 8 -13.12 21.66 10.79
CA GLN A 8 -13.57 20.59 9.89
C GLN A 8 -12.88 20.65 8.52
N VAL A 9 -12.72 21.86 7.96
CA VAL A 9 -12.00 22.06 6.70
C VAL A 9 -10.51 21.72 6.86
N LYS A 10 -9.86 22.18 7.94
CA LYS A 10 -8.46 21.84 8.23
C LYS A 10 -8.25 20.35 8.46
N ALA A 11 -9.16 19.71 9.21
CA ALA A 11 -9.16 18.28 9.47
C ALA A 11 -9.31 17.46 8.18
N ALA A 12 -10.30 17.80 7.35
CA ALA A 12 -10.52 17.13 6.07
C ALA A 12 -9.31 17.27 5.13
N ARG A 13 -8.74 18.48 5.04
CA ARG A 13 -7.50 18.73 4.28
C ARG A 13 -6.35 17.87 4.80
N TYR A 14 -6.11 17.91 6.11
CA TYR A 14 -5.02 17.18 6.76
C TYR A 14 -5.13 15.67 6.53
N ILE A 15 -6.31 15.08 6.70
CA ILE A 15 -6.52 13.64 6.42
C ILE A 15 -6.32 13.34 4.94
N MET A 16 -6.84 14.18 4.04
CA MET A 16 -6.71 13.95 2.60
C MET A 16 -5.25 14.05 2.11
N GLU A 17 -4.45 14.92 2.72
CA GLU A 17 -3.02 15.10 2.42
C GLU A 17 -2.17 14.00 3.09
N LEU A 18 -2.30 13.82 4.41
CA LEU A 18 -1.35 13.06 5.24
C LEU A 18 -1.91 11.78 5.87
N GLY A 19 -3.23 11.59 5.87
CA GLY A 19 -3.87 10.38 6.40
C GLY A 19 -3.56 9.12 5.61
N ASP A 20 -3.83 7.98 6.20
CA ASP A 20 -3.78 6.70 5.52
C ASP A 20 -4.92 6.54 4.52
N TRP A 21 -4.73 5.66 3.54
CA TRP A 21 -5.68 5.51 2.45
C TRP A 21 -7.08 5.06 2.94
N ILE A 22 -7.16 4.30 4.03
CA ILE A 22 -8.42 3.85 4.64
C ILE A 22 -9.15 5.00 5.33
N GLU A 23 -8.43 5.93 5.95
CA GLU A 23 -9.01 7.13 6.57
C GLU A 23 -9.54 8.09 5.51
N LYS A 24 -8.85 8.19 4.36
CA LYS A 24 -9.32 8.95 3.20
C LYS A 24 -10.60 8.35 2.64
N LEU A 25 -10.71 7.02 2.57
CA LEU A 25 -11.94 6.34 2.17
C LEU A 25 -13.10 6.72 3.10
N GLU A 26 -12.92 6.56 4.40
CA GLU A 26 -13.94 6.89 5.38
C GLU A 26 -14.32 8.38 5.40
N LEU A 27 -13.35 9.28 5.19
CA LEU A 27 -13.61 10.71 5.01
C LEU A 27 -14.48 10.99 3.79
N LEU A 28 -14.17 10.38 2.65
CA LEU A 28 -14.96 10.56 1.43
C LEU A 28 -16.38 10.00 1.59
N MET A 29 -16.56 8.95 2.39
CA MET A 29 -17.88 8.40 2.73
C MET A 29 -18.76 9.35 3.54
N LEU A 30 -18.19 10.38 4.19
CA LEU A 30 -18.98 11.39 4.90
C LEU A 30 -19.71 12.38 3.98
N VAL A 31 -19.38 12.36 2.69
CA VAL A 31 -19.89 13.32 1.69
C VAL A 31 -20.56 12.56 0.55
N ASP A 32 -21.88 12.69 0.42
CA ASP A 32 -22.68 11.90 -0.52
C ASP A 32 -22.27 12.07 -2.00
N ASN A 33 -21.82 13.28 -2.38
CA ASN A 33 -21.48 13.63 -3.77
C ASN A 33 -20.07 13.20 -4.21
N LEU A 34 -19.34 12.42 -3.41
CA LEU A 34 -17.97 11.96 -3.71
C LEU A 34 -17.88 10.44 -3.88
N ARG A 35 -19.00 9.75 -4.09
CA ARG A 35 -19.05 8.28 -4.27
C ARG A 35 -18.14 7.77 -5.40
N GLU A 36 -18.02 8.50 -6.51
CA GLU A 36 -17.12 8.09 -7.60
C GLU A 36 -15.65 8.07 -7.16
N ASN A 37 -15.27 8.98 -6.27
CA ASN A 37 -13.91 9.08 -5.72
C ASN A 37 -13.62 8.00 -4.67
N VAL A 38 -14.65 7.39 -4.10
CA VAL A 38 -14.53 6.26 -3.17
C VAL A 38 -14.09 4.98 -3.90
N LYS A 39 -14.49 4.80 -5.17
CA LYS A 39 -14.25 3.57 -5.94
C LYS A 39 -12.79 3.11 -5.94
N ILE A 40 -11.84 4.02 -6.17
CA ILE A 40 -10.41 3.66 -6.20
C ILE A 40 -9.92 3.09 -4.86
N TYR A 41 -10.45 3.58 -3.75
CA TYR A 41 -10.10 3.10 -2.41
C TYR A 41 -10.81 1.80 -2.06
N VAL A 42 -12.03 1.61 -2.56
CA VAL A 42 -12.75 0.33 -2.49
C VAL A 42 -12.03 -0.76 -3.27
N ASP A 43 -11.62 -0.47 -4.50
CA ASP A 43 -10.85 -1.40 -5.33
C ASP A 43 -9.53 -1.78 -4.63
N ARG A 44 -8.85 -0.79 -4.04
CA ARG A 44 -7.67 -1.03 -3.20
C ARG A 44 -7.98 -1.93 -2.01
N LEU A 45 -9.00 -1.61 -1.21
CA LEU A 45 -9.42 -2.41 -0.06
C LEU A 45 -9.64 -3.87 -0.47
N LEU A 46 -10.48 -4.09 -1.47
CA LEU A 46 -10.84 -5.43 -1.94
C LEU A 46 -9.66 -6.21 -2.56
N SER A 47 -8.65 -5.52 -3.08
CA SER A 47 -7.42 -6.15 -3.60
C SER A 47 -6.47 -6.69 -2.53
N LEU A 48 -6.70 -6.33 -1.26
CA LEU A 48 -5.90 -6.78 -0.11
C LEU A 48 -6.40 -8.10 0.47
N GLN A 49 -7.59 -8.58 0.11
CA GLN A 49 -8.17 -9.77 0.70
C GLN A 49 -7.25 -10.99 0.52
N ASN A 50 -7.00 -11.69 1.62
CA ASN A 50 -6.20 -12.90 1.65
C ASN A 50 -7.01 -14.11 1.15
N ALA A 51 -6.30 -15.22 0.88
CA ALA A 51 -6.92 -16.44 0.35
C ALA A 51 -7.91 -17.10 1.33
N ASP A 52 -7.79 -16.83 2.63
CA ASP A 52 -8.71 -17.31 3.67
C ASP A 52 -10.01 -16.49 3.78
N GLY A 53 -10.16 -15.44 2.97
CA GLY A 53 -11.31 -14.54 2.96
C GLY A 53 -11.17 -13.34 3.89
N GLY A 54 -10.18 -13.31 4.79
CA GLY A 54 -9.95 -12.18 5.69
C GLY A 54 -9.14 -11.05 5.04
N PHE A 55 -9.03 -9.94 5.76
CA PHE A 55 -8.19 -8.80 5.38
C PHE A 55 -6.97 -8.69 6.29
N PRO A 56 -5.80 -8.35 5.74
CA PRO A 56 -4.54 -8.41 6.46
C PRO A 56 -4.42 -7.33 7.53
N HIS A 57 -3.73 -7.65 8.63
CA HIS A 57 -3.38 -6.70 9.67
C HIS A 57 -2.73 -5.42 9.13
N ASN A 58 -3.11 -4.28 9.69
CA ASN A 58 -2.65 -2.94 9.29
C ASN A 58 -2.84 -2.65 7.79
N TRP A 59 -3.68 -3.42 7.10
CA TRP A 59 -3.91 -3.31 5.66
C TRP A 59 -2.65 -3.57 4.80
N ILE A 60 -1.69 -4.35 5.30
CA ILE A 60 -0.44 -4.66 4.60
C ILE A 60 -0.57 -5.99 3.85
N LYS A 61 -0.54 -5.93 2.52
CA LYS A 61 -0.64 -7.14 1.68
C LYS A 61 0.42 -8.17 2.06
N GLY A 62 -0.01 -9.41 2.29
CA GLY A 62 0.87 -10.52 2.68
C GLY A 62 0.98 -10.75 4.20
N TYR A 63 0.42 -9.87 5.03
CA TYR A 63 0.29 -10.13 6.47
C TYR A 63 -0.89 -11.08 6.73
N PRO A 64 -0.90 -11.80 7.87
CA PRO A 64 -2.05 -12.61 8.28
C PRO A 64 -3.34 -11.78 8.39
N SER A 65 -4.47 -12.43 8.19
CA SER A 65 -5.80 -11.81 8.28
C SER A 65 -6.18 -11.49 9.72
N GLY A 66 -6.58 -10.25 9.97
CA GLY A 66 -7.07 -9.78 11.27
C GLY A 66 -8.59 -9.73 11.36
N ILE A 67 -9.14 -9.93 12.55
CA ILE A 67 -10.58 -9.83 12.83
C ILE A 67 -11.06 -8.39 12.67
N ILE A 68 -10.35 -7.42 13.25
CA ILE A 68 -10.73 -6.00 13.20
C ILE A 68 -10.72 -5.47 11.76
N GLU A 69 -9.66 -5.73 11.00
CA GLU A 69 -9.58 -5.29 9.59
C GLU A 69 -10.67 -5.95 8.74
N THR A 70 -10.95 -7.23 8.99
CA THR A 70 -12.03 -7.92 8.27
C THR A 70 -13.40 -7.35 8.62
N ALA A 71 -13.68 -7.10 9.90
CA ALA A 71 -14.91 -6.47 10.37
C ALA A 71 -15.10 -5.05 9.81
N ASN A 72 -14.03 -4.26 9.76
CA ASN A 72 -14.02 -2.92 9.18
C ASN A 72 -14.31 -2.97 7.67
N ALA A 73 -13.69 -3.89 6.92
CA ALA A 73 -13.94 -4.05 5.49
C ALA A 73 -15.41 -4.40 5.20
N ILE A 74 -15.98 -5.36 5.93
CA ILE A 74 -17.40 -5.73 5.83
C ILE A 74 -18.29 -4.51 6.12
N THR A 75 -18.02 -3.78 7.20
CA THR A 75 -18.81 -2.61 7.61
C THR A 75 -18.78 -1.52 6.55
N ILE A 76 -17.60 -1.18 6.03
CA ILE A 76 -17.41 -0.14 5.01
C ILE A 76 -18.18 -0.49 3.73
N ILE A 77 -17.98 -1.70 3.20
CA ILE A 77 -18.57 -2.10 1.92
C ILE A 77 -20.10 -2.28 2.06
N SER A 78 -20.57 -2.81 3.19
CA SER A 78 -22.01 -2.92 3.47
C SER A 78 -22.69 -1.56 3.57
N LYS A 79 -22.06 -0.56 4.22
CA LYS A 79 -22.58 0.82 4.30
C LYS A 79 -22.62 1.52 2.94
N LEU A 80 -21.71 1.19 2.04
CA LEU A 80 -21.75 1.67 0.66
C LEU A 80 -22.86 1.01 -0.18
N GLY A 81 -23.51 -0.03 0.32
CA GLY A 81 -24.53 -0.79 -0.40
C GLY A 81 -23.98 -1.57 -1.59
N LEU A 82 -22.67 -1.88 -1.58
CA LEU A 82 -22.03 -2.63 -2.64
C LEU A 82 -22.16 -4.13 -2.38
N ASN A 83 -22.60 -4.86 -3.40
CA ASN A 83 -22.65 -6.31 -3.35
C ASN A 83 -21.40 -6.88 -4.03
N ASP A 84 -20.53 -7.52 -3.25
CA ASP A 84 -19.27 -8.09 -3.74
C ASP A 84 -19.02 -9.46 -3.07
N GLU A 85 -18.70 -10.47 -3.87
CA GLU A 85 -18.46 -11.84 -3.38
C GLU A 85 -17.34 -11.91 -2.34
N ARG A 86 -16.35 -11.00 -2.43
CA ARG A 86 -15.27 -10.90 -1.46
C ARG A 86 -15.82 -10.61 -0.05
N ILE A 87 -16.92 -9.85 0.07
CA ILE A 87 -17.54 -9.60 1.37
C ILE A 87 -18.22 -10.84 1.93
N ASN A 88 -18.80 -11.70 1.09
CA ASN A 88 -19.33 -12.98 1.56
C ASN A 88 -18.22 -13.87 2.14
N ARG A 89 -17.06 -13.92 1.48
CA ARG A 89 -15.88 -14.65 2.01
C ARG A 89 -15.35 -14.04 3.31
N ALA A 90 -15.41 -12.73 3.45
CA ALA A 90 -15.02 -12.04 4.69
C ALA A 90 -15.98 -12.37 5.85
N ILE A 91 -17.29 -12.45 5.56
CA ILE A 91 -18.31 -12.88 6.52
C ILE A 91 -18.05 -14.34 6.94
N GLU A 92 -17.77 -15.23 5.99
CA GLU A 92 -17.43 -16.64 6.27
C GLU A 92 -16.16 -16.76 7.12
N PHE A 93 -15.14 -15.95 6.84
CA PHE A 93 -13.93 -15.87 7.66
C PHE A 93 -14.26 -15.53 9.12
N LEU A 94 -15.07 -14.49 9.36
CA LEU A 94 -15.47 -14.12 10.72
C LEU A 94 -16.26 -15.24 11.40
N ILE A 95 -17.21 -15.88 10.71
CA ILE A 95 -17.98 -17.00 11.26
C ILE A 95 -17.06 -18.16 11.64
N LYS A 96 -16.06 -18.47 10.81
CA LYS A 96 -15.10 -19.56 11.04
C LYS A 96 -14.14 -19.26 12.20
N LYS A 97 -13.78 -17.99 12.40
CA LYS A 97 -12.87 -17.55 13.46
C LYS A 97 -13.56 -17.34 14.82
N GLN A 98 -14.88 -17.48 14.89
CA GLN A 98 -15.60 -17.40 16.16
C GLN A 98 -15.19 -18.56 17.09
N LEU A 99 -14.91 -18.25 18.36
CA LEU A 99 -14.60 -19.24 19.38
C LEU A 99 -15.87 -19.94 19.89
N ASP A 100 -15.70 -21.10 20.54
CA ASP A 100 -16.82 -21.91 21.07
C ASP A 100 -17.69 -21.17 22.08
N ASN A 101 -17.08 -20.26 22.86
CA ASN A 101 -17.79 -19.39 23.81
C ASN A 101 -18.59 -18.26 23.13
N GLY A 102 -18.47 -18.11 21.80
CA GLY A 102 -19.13 -17.11 20.98
C GLY A 102 -18.35 -15.82 20.77
N SER A 103 -17.17 -15.65 21.36
CA SER A 103 -16.36 -14.44 21.21
C SER A 103 -15.44 -14.50 19.97
N TRP A 104 -14.80 -13.36 19.70
CA TRP A 104 -13.70 -13.23 18.77
C TRP A 104 -12.49 -12.63 19.48
N VAL A 105 -11.31 -13.11 19.14
CA VAL A 105 -10.03 -12.63 19.64
C VAL A 105 -9.13 -12.37 18.45
N GLU A 106 -8.36 -11.29 18.52
CA GLU A 106 -7.35 -10.99 17.52
C GLU A 106 -6.15 -11.93 17.72
N GLU A 107 -5.75 -12.63 16.65
CA GLU A 107 -4.55 -13.46 16.66
C GLU A 107 -3.31 -12.56 16.53
N ASN A 108 -2.94 -11.91 17.63
CA ASN A 108 -1.81 -10.97 17.63
C ASN A 108 -0.49 -11.71 17.41
N LEU A 109 0.39 -11.16 16.54
CA LEU A 109 1.75 -11.67 16.34
C LEU A 109 2.68 -11.42 17.55
N GLU A 110 2.30 -10.50 18.47
CA GLU A 110 3.15 -10.04 19.57
C GLU A 110 2.47 -10.01 20.96
N CYS A 111 1.17 -10.32 21.06
CA CYS A 111 0.43 -10.26 22.33
C CYS A 111 -0.48 -11.49 22.50
N GLU A 112 -0.12 -12.38 23.40
CA GLU A 112 -0.87 -13.61 23.73
C GLU A 112 -2.02 -13.38 24.75
N ASP A 113 -2.31 -12.14 25.17
CA ASP A 113 -3.04 -11.92 26.42
C ASP A 113 -4.56 -11.74 26.34
N GLY A 114 -5.17 -11.79 25.14
CA GLY A 114 -6.63 -11.66 25.00
C GLY A 114 -7.20 -10.33 25.55
N SER A 115 -6.35 -9.31 25.70
CA SER A 115 -6.66 -8.05 26.41
C SER A 115 -7.82 -7.23 25.82
N ASN A 116 -8.28 -7.55 24.61
CA ASN A 116 -9.31 -6.82 23.87
C ASN A 116 -10.46 -7.72 23.34
N GLU A 117 -10.69 -8.90 23.91
CA GLU A 117 -11.70 -9.87 23.45
C GLU A 117 -13.12 -9.27 23.31
N VAL A 118 -13.56 -8.40 24.24
CA VAL A 118 -14.92 -7.84 24.23
C VAL A 118 -15.09 -6.83 23.09
N ILE A 119 -14.11 -5.95 22.89
CA ILE A 119 -14.15 -4.93 21.82
C ILE A 119 -14.04 -5.59 20.43
N VAL A 120 -13.18 -6.60 20.27
CA VAL A 120 -13.04 -7.36 19.01
C VAL A 120 -14.36 -8.08 18.69
N SER A 121 -14.97 -8.72 19.69
CA SER A 121 -16.27 -9.36 19.55
C SER A 121 -17.37 -8.37 19.16
N ALA A 122 -17.39 -7.17 19.75
CA ALA A 122 -18.35 -6.13 19.42
C ALA A 122 -18.22 -5.67 17.96
N GLU A 123 -17.00 -5.46 17.45
CA GLU A 123 -16.76 -5.07 16.06
C GLU A 123 -17.17 -6.19 15.09
N ALA A 124 -16.84 -7.45 15.38
CA ALA A 124 -17.26 -8.59 14.57
C ALA A 124 -18.80 -8.72 14.50
N ILE A 125 -19.49 -8.61 15.64
CA ILE A 125 -20.96 -8.64 15.70
C ILE A 125 -21.56 -7.47 14.92
N ARG A 126 -21.01 -6.26 15.08
CA ARG A 126 -21.46 -5.06 14.35
C ARG A 126 -21.29 -5.24 12.85
N ALA A 127 -20.17 -5.77 12.39
CA ALA A 127 -19.92 -6.04 10.99
C ALA A 127 -20.93 -7.03 10.40
N LEU A 128 -21.15 -8.17 11.07
CA LEU A 128 -22.14 -9.17 10.65
C LEU A 128 -23.57 -8.58 10.62
N ALA A 129 -23.95 -7.82 11.65
CA ALA A 129 -25.26 -7.16 11.71
C ALA A 129 -25.44 -6.11 10.61
N THR A 130 -24.41 -5.31 10.33
CA THR A 130 -24.40 -4.29 9.25
C THR A 130 -24.56 -4.95 7.88
N ALA A 131 -23.95 -6.12 7.67
CA ALA A 131 -24.12 -6.93 6.46
C ALA A 131 -25.48 -7.64 6.37
N GLY A 132 -26.38 -7.45 7.35
CA GLY A 132 -27.69 -8.07 7.39
C GLY A 132 -27.70 -9.54 7.82
N ILE A 133 -26.57 -10.07 8.32
CA ILE A 133 -26.46 -11.45 8.77
C ILE A 133 -27.22 -11.62 10.08
N LYS A 134 -28.14 -12.58 10.09
CA LYS A 134 -28.87 -13.04 11.27
C LYS A 134 -28.61 -14.52 11.41
N GLY A 135 -28.23 -14.99 12.60
CA GLY A 135 -27.96 -16.41 12.77
C GLY A 135 -27.26 -16.75 14.09
N GLU A 136 -26.88 -18.01 14.20
CA GLU A 136 -26.27 -18.57 15.40
C GLU A 136 -25.00 -17.83 15.82
N ALA A 137 -24.13 -17.47 14.87
CA ALA A 137 -22.89 -16.77 15.16
C ALA A 137 -23.13 -15.42 15.87
N VAL A 138 -24.04 -14.60 15.33
CA VAL A 138 -24.43 -13.31 15.95
C VAL A 138 -25.09 -13.53 17.31
N ASN A 139 -25.96 -14.55 17.44
CA ASN A 139 -26.63 -14.85 18.70
C ASN A 139 -25.67 -15.32 19.79
N LYS A 140 -24.68 -16.16 19.45
CA LYS A 140 -23.60 -16.60 20.35
C LYS A 140 -22.74 -15.42 20.79
N GLY A 141 -22.37 -14.54 19.86
CA GLY A 141 -21.64 -13.31 20.16
C GLY A 141 -22.39 -12.38 21.10
N ILE A 142 -23.68 -12.15 20.83
CA ILE A 142 -24.55 -11.36 21.72
C ILE A 142 -24.60 -12.00 23.11
N LYS A 143 -24.79 -13.32 23.20
CA LYS A 143 -24.79 -14.03 24.49
C LYS A 143 -23.48 -13.83 25.25
N TYR A 144 -22.34 -13.94 24.58
CA TYR A 144 -21.03 -13.65 25.16
C TYR A 144 -20.95 -12.22 25.70
N LEU A 145 -21.35 -11.21 24.92
CA LEU A 145 -21.37 -9.82 25.40
C LEU A 145 -22.28 -9.63 26.61
N LEU A 146 -23.43 -10.31 26.67
CA LEU A 146 -24.32 -10.27 27.84
C LEU A 146 -23.66 -10.84 29.10
N GLU A 147 -22.86 -11.90 28.97
CA GLU A 147 -22.11 -12.49 30.10
C GLU A 147 -20.97 -11.58 30.57
N CYS A 148 -20.48 -10.68 29.73
CA CYS A 148 -19.45 -9.68 30.07
C CYS A 148 -20.03 -8.38 30.65
N GLN A 149 -21.36 -8.19 30.60
CA GLN A 149 -21.99 -6.97 31.10
C GLN A 149 -21.93 -6.94 32.63
N ARG A 150 -21.42 -5.84 33.18
CA ARG A 150 -21.34 -5.61 34.63
C ARG A 150 -22.69 -5.18 35.20
N ASP A 151 -22.80 -5.18 36.53
CA ASP A 151 -24.00 -4.72 37.24
C ASP A 151 -24.31 -3.23 37.01
N ASP A 152 -23.28 -2.42 36.77
CA ASP A 152 -23.38 -1.00 36.38
C ASP A 152 -23.76 -0.81 34.89
N GLY A 153 -23.98 -1.91 34.16
CA GLY A 153 -24.34 -1.92 32.75
C GLY A 153 -23.16 -1.76 31.79
N LEU A 154 -21.97 -1.37 32.26
CA LEU A 154 -20.79 -1.12 31.43
C LEU A 154 -20.09 -2.43 31.05
N TRP A 155 -19.19 -2.36 30.06
CA TRP A 155 -18.36 -3.48 29.63
C TRP A 155 -16.87 -3.22 29.86
N PRO A 156 -16.12 -4.27 30.24
CA PRO A 156 -14.67 -4.25 30.23
C PRO A 156 -14.08 -4.51 28.84
N LYS A 157 -12.76 -4.28 28.67
CA LYS A 157 -12.03 -4.66 27.45
C LYS A 157 -11.92 -6.19 27.28
N SER A 158 -11.80 -6.90 28.39
CA SER A 158 -11.68 -8.36 28.44
C SER A 158 -12.32 -8.92 29.73
N LYS A 159 -12.58 -10.23 29.78
CA LYS A 159 -12.98 -10.88 31.05
C LYS A 159 -11.84 -10.94 32.08
N ILE A 160 -10.59 -10.81 31.63
CA ILE A 160 -9.39 -10.86 32.47
C ILE A 160 -9.24 -9.58 33.26
N ASP A 161 -9.48 -8.43 32.62
CA ASP A 161 -9.52 -7.12 33.27
C ASP A 161 -10.99 -6.63 33.33
N PRO A 162 -11.73 -6.96 34.41
CA PRO A 162 -13.17 -6.67 34.49
C PRO A 162 -13.47 -5.19 34.78
N ASN A 163 -12.48 -4.29 34.73
CA ASN A 163 -12.70 -2.87 34.92
C ASN A 163 -13.53 -2.27 33.75
N PRO A 164 -14.47 -1.35 34.03
CA PRO A 164 -15.29 -0.76 32.98
C PRO A 164 -14.43 0.07 32.01
N ASP A 165 -14.68 -0.12 30.72
CA ASP A 165 -14.02 0.61 29.64
C ASP A 165 -15.05 1.31 28.76
N LEU A 166 -14.94 2.63 28.64
CA LEU A 166 -15.95 3.47 28.00
C LEU A 166 -15.94 3.32 26.47
N GLU A 167 -14.77 3.10 25.87
CA GLU A 167 -14.65 2.82 24.44
C GLU A 167 -15.34 1.50 24.10
N THR A 168 -14.98 0.42 24.81
CA THR A 168 -15.58 -0.90 24.63
C THR A 168 -17.08 -0.87 24.87
N THR A 169 -17.53 -0.20 25.93
CA THR A 169 -18.96 0.01 26.20
C THR A 169 -19.66 0.68 25.01
N GLY A 170 -19.09 1.76 24.47
CA GLY A 170 -19.65 2.44 23.29
C GLY A 170 -19.72 1.53 22.06
N LYS A 171 -18.67 0.74 21.79
CA LYS A 171 -18.65 -0.23 20.68
C LYS A 171 -19.68 -1.34 20.84
N VAL A 172 -19.79 -1.91 22.04
CA VAL A 172 -20.80 -2.94 22.36
C VAL A 172 -22.20 -2.40 22.17
N ILE A 173 -22.48 -1.20 22.68
CA ILE A 173 -23.77 -0.55 22.51
C ILE A 173 -24.14 -0.40 21.04
N MET A 174 -23.22 0.09 20.19
CA MET A 174 -23.45 0.20 18.75
C MET A 174 -23.69 -1.16 18.09
N ALA A 175 -22.92 -2.19 18.46
CA ALA A 175 -23.08 -3.55 17.94
C ALA A 175 -24.46 -4.13 18.28
N LEU A 176 -24.89 -4.00 19.53
CA LEU A 176 -26.20 -4.46 20.00
C LEU A 176 -27.35 -3.67 19.37
N HIS A 177 -27.16 -2.36 19.15
CA HIS A 177 -28.11 -1.52 18.44
C HIS A 177 -28.34 -2.01 17.00
N GLU A 178 -27.25 -2.28 16.27
CA GLU A 178 -27.31 -2.73 14.87
C GLU A 178 -27.93 -4.14 14.76
N ALA A 179 -27.65 -5.02 15.72
CA ALA A 179 -28.17 -6.39 15.72
C ALA A 179 -29.71 -6.49 15.93
N LYS A 180 -30.34 -5.47 16.54
CA LYS A 180 -31.82 -5.32 16.69
C LYS A 180 -32.55 -6.50 17.39
N GLY A 181 -31.83 -7.39 18.09
CA GLY A 181 -32.43 -8.50 18.84
C GLY A 181 -33.08 -8.06 20.16
N LYS A 182 -34.15 -8.73 20.62
CA LYS A 182 -34.86 -8.36 21.87
C LYS A 182 -33.93 -8.36 23.10
N THR A 183 -33.09 -9.39 23.24
CA THR A 183 -32.09 -9.49 24.32
C THR A 183 -30.99 -8.44 24.17
N ALA A 184 -30.50 -8.24 22.94
CA ALA A 184 -29.50 -7.22 22.61
C ALA A 184 -30.00 -5.80 22.98
N ILE A 185 -31.24 -5.46 22.63
CA ILE A 185 -31.86 -4.17 22.95
C ILE A 185 -31.94 -3.95 24.47
N LYS A 186 -32.23 -5.00 25.25
CA LYS A 186 -32.27 -4.87 26.73
C LYS A 186 -30.87 -4.58 27.28
N ALA A 187 -29.88 -5.37 26.92
CA ALA A 187 -28.49 -5.17 27.36
C ALA A 187 -27.95 -3.81 26.92
N MET A 188 -28.22 -3.42 25.67
CA MET A 188 -27.89 -2.10 25.11
C MET A 188 -28.48 -0.96 25.94
N LYS A 189 -29.75 -1.06 26.35
CA LYS A 189 -30.39 -0.03 27.19
C LYS A 189 -29.72 0.11 28.55
N ASN A 190 -29.47 -1.01 29.23
CA ASN A 190 -28.77 -1.00 30.52
C ASN A 190 -27.38 -0.36 30.41
N GLY A 191 -26.61 -0.73 29.38
CA GLY A 191 -25.29 -0.14 29.18
C GLY A 191 -25.33 1.31 28.73
N PHE A 192 -26.34 1.70 27.97
CA PHE A 192 -26.57 3.10 27.62
C PHE A 192 -26.92 3.94 28.86
N GLU A 193 -27.73 3.41 29.79
CA GLU A 193 -28.04 4.06 31.06
C GLU A 193 -26.77 4.26 31.91
N GLY A 194 -25.95 3.21 32.09
CA GLY A 194 -24.67 3.32 32.80
C GLY A 194 -23.70 4.30 32.13
N LEU A 195 -23.62 4.29 30.79
CA LEU A 195 -22.80 5.24 30.03
C LEU A 195 -23.28 6.69 30.22
N MET A 196 -24.60 6.90 30.26
CA MET A 196 -25.21 8.21 30.48
C MET A 196 -25.01 8.72 31.90
N GLU A 197 -25.04 7.85 32.91
CA GLU A 197 -24.70 8.22 34.29
C GLU A 197 -23.26 8.74 34.39
N VAL A 198 -22.30 8.01 33.81
CA VAL A 198 -20.90 8.44 33.74
C VAL A 198 -20.78 9.75 32.96
N TYR A 199 -21.48 9.89 31.84
CA TYR A 199 -21.47 11.10 31.03
C TYR A 199 -22.00 12.32 31.80
N VAL A 200 -23.11 12.18 32.52
CA VAL A 200 -23.72 13.26 33.32
C VAL A 200 -22.85 13.60 34.53
N GLU A 201 -22.37 12.61 35.28
CA GLU A 201 -21.47 12.83 36.41
C GLU A 201 -20.23 13.60 35.95
N LYS A 202 -19.61 13.14 34.86
CA LYS A 202 -18.45 13.80 34.29
C LYS A 202 -18.81 15.17 33.73
N LEU A 203 -19.97 15.44 33.13
CA LEU A 203 -20.33 16.80 32.71
C LEU A 203 -20.48 17.80 33.86
N THR A 204 -20.85 17.33 35.06
CA THR A 204 -21.04 18.21 36.23
C THR A 204 -19.73 18.57 36.95
N LYS A 205 -18.69 17.74 36.83
CA LYS A 205 -17.31 18.08 37.21
C LYS A 205 -16.66 18.65 35.95
N GLU A 206 -16.27 19.92 35.88
CA GLU A 206 -15.59 20.43 34.68
C GLU A 206 -14.51 19.43 34.22
N TRP A 207 -14.63 18.94 32.99
CA TRP A 207 -13.66 18.00 32.46
C TRP A 207 -12.31 18.74 32.38
N ASP A 208 -11.38 18.46 33.28
CA ASP A 208 -10.04 19.08 33.27
C ASP A 208 -9.33 18.89 31.91
N ALA A 209 -9.63 17.78 31.25
CA ALA A 209 -9.38 17.52 29.84
C ALA A 209 -10.46 16.57 29.33
N ILE A 210 -10.74 16.56 28.02
CA ILE A 210 -11.67 15.60 27.40
C ILE A 210 -10.95 14.30 27.02
N PRO A 211 -11.01 13.22 27.86
CA PRO A 211 -10.44 11.92 27.51
C PRO A 211 -10.92 11.43 26.16
N LYS A 212 -10.06 10.65 25.49
CA LYS A 212 -10.36 9.94 24.25
C LYS A 212 -11.71 9.21 24.33
N ASP A 213 -12.02 8.68 25.51
CA ASP A 213 -13.28 8.02 25.87
C ASP A 213 -14.54 8.84 25.62
N ALA A 214 -14.48 10.17 25.71
CA ALA A 214 -15.61 11.06 25.45
C ALA A 214 -16.14 10.94 24.03
N ILE A 215 -15.22 10.78 23.08
CA ILE A 215 -15.53 10.70 21.66
C ILE A 215 -16.34 9.43 21.43
N SER A 216 -15.90 8.30 21.99
CA SER A 216 -16.58 7.01 21.92
C SER A 216 -17.94 7.04 22.62
N VAL A 217 -18.04 7.72 23.77
CA VAL A 217 -19.31 7.94 24.49
C VAL A 217 -20.28 8.73 23.62
N ILE A 218 -19.83 9.85 23.05
CA ILE A 218 -20.64 10.71 22.18
C ILE A 218 -21.10 9.96 20.93
N GLU A 219 -20.22 9.18 20.29
CA GLU A 219 -20.54 8.38 19.11
C GLU A 219 -21.66 7.37 19.43
N ALA A 220 -21.58 6.68 20.57
CA ALA A 220 -22.62 5.76 21.02
C ALA A 220 -23.95 6.48 21.29
N ILE A 221 -23.92 7.65 21.94
CA ILE A 221 -25.11 8.48 22.20
C ILE A 221 -25.79 8.89 20.89
N LEU A 222 -25.03 9.41 19.93
CA LEU A 222 -25.58 9.84 18.65
C LEU A 222 -26.15 8.67 17.83
N SER A 223 -25.56 7.48 17.97
CA SER A 223 -26.02 6.27 17.28
C SER A 223 -27.39 5.79 17.78
N ILE A 224 -27.70 5.93 19.07
CA ILE A 224 -28.99 5.51 19.64
C ILE A 224 -30.01 6.65 19.64
N GLN A 225 -29.61 7.84 20.07
CA GLN A 225 -30.48 8.98 20.28
C GLN A 225 -30.05 10.19 19.44
N PRO A 226 -30.37 10.19 18.13
CA PRO A 226 -30.10 11.35 17.26
C PRO A 226 -30.72 12.65 17.78
N LYS A 227 -31.78 12.61 18.59
CA LYS A 227 -32.41 13.80 19.18
C LYS A 227 -31.53 14.50 20.22
N SER A 228 -30.50 13.83 20.75
CA SER A 228 -29.56 14.39 21.73
C SER A 228 -28.44 15.23 21.08
N ILE A 229 -28.49 15.45 19.77
CA ILE A 229 -27.53 16.24 18.99
C ILE A 229 -27.23 17.60 19.64
N GLU A 230 -28.22 18.33 20.15
CA GLU A 230 -28.00 19.68 20.70
C GLU A 230 -27.12 19.66 21.98
N SER A 231 -27.40 18.73 22.89
CA SER A 231 -26.66 18.57 24.14
C SER A 231 -25.22 18.12 23.86
N VAL A 232 -25.07 17.15 22.95
CA VAL A 232 -23.77 16.66 22.50
C VAL A 232 -22.97 17.74 21.75
N ARG A 233 -23.65 18.58 20.95
CA ARG A 233 -23.04 19.65 20.16
C ARG A 233 -22.23 20.57 21.07
N LYS A 234 -22.77 21.03 22.20
CA LYS A 234 -22.04 21.93 23.11
C LYS A 234 -20.75 21.31 23.63
N VAL A 235 -20.77 20.02 23.94
CA VAL A 235 -19.62 19.28 24.49
C VAL A 235 -18.55 19.09 23.42
N ILE A 236 -18.91 18.66 22.21
CA ILE A 236 -17.94 18.51 21.13
C ILE A 236 -17.35 19.86 20.69
N GLN A 237 -18.14 20.95 20.75
CA GLN A 237 -17.65 22.30 20.48
C GLN A 237 -16.65 22.78 21.54
N ALA A 238 -16.89 22.48 22.82
CA ALA A 238 -15.92 22.75 23.88
C ALA A 238 -14.63 21.94 23.65
N TYR A 239 -14.77 20.68 23.23
CA TYR A 239 -13.62 19.81 22.94
C TYR A 239 -12.73 20.31 21.83
N VAL A 240 -13.33 20.64 20.69
CA VAL A 240 -12.59 21.15 19.53
C VAL A 240 -11.81 22.42 19.90
N LYS A 241 -12.31 23.22 20.85
CA LYS A 241 -11.64 24.45 21.34
C LYS A 241 -10.51 24.19 22.32
N SER A 242 -10.69 23.23 23.24
CA SER A 242 -9.71 22.97 24.31
C SER A 242 -8.51 22.15 23.82
N GLU A 243 -8.75 21.26 22.86
CA GLU A 243 -7.73 20.36 22.34
C GLU A 243 -6.74 21.10 21.44
N LYS A 244 -5.44 20.82 21.63
CA LYS A 244 -4.37 21.34 20.75
C LYS A 244 -4.25 20.47 19.50
N TRP A 245 -5.06 20.77 18.48
CA TRP A 245 -5.00 20.08 17.20
C TRP A 245 -3.73 20.43 16.43
N ASN A 246 -2.97 19.40 16.05
CA ASN A 246 -1.79 19.55 15.20
C ASN A 246 -2.08 19.06 13.79
N PHE A 247 -2.00 19.98 12.82
CA PHE A 247 -2.23 19.71 11.40
C PHE A 247 -0.96 19.86 10.55
N THR A 248 0.23 19.79 11.16
CA THR A 248 1.49 20.15 10.46
C THR A 248 2.33 18.95 10.03
N ASP A 249 2.39 17.86 10.81
CA ASP A 249 3.17 16.67 10.47
C ASP A 249 2.42 15.39 10.88
N ARG A 250 2.51 14.36 10.02
CA ARG A 250 1.97 13.01 10.25
C ARG A 250 2.54 12.34 11.50
N ARG A 251 3.78 12.65 11.90
CA ARG A 251 4.39 12.06 13.12
C ARG A 251 3.79 12.57 14.43
N SER A 252 3.01 13.64 14.37
CA SER A 252 2.53 14.35 15.57
C SER A 252 1.02 14.57 15.61
N GLY A 253 0.29 14.21 14.55
CA GLY A 253 -1.16 14.27 14.48
C GLY A 253 -1.79 12.87 14.48
N ASP A 254 -2.80 12.68 15.34
CA ASP A 254 -3.59 11.45 15.44
C ASP A 254 -4.75 11.54 14.41
N THR A 255 -4.50 11.06 13.19
CA THR A 255 -5.45 11.13 12.05
C THR A 255 -6.73 10.37 12.33
N GLU A 256 -6.66 9.25 13.03
CA GLU A 256 -7.82 8.45 13.47
C GLU A 256 -8.70 9.26 14.44
N LYS A 257 -8.09 9.89 15.46
CA LYS A 257 -8.81 10.77 16.39
C LYS A 257 -9.45 11.95 15.67
N ILE A 258 -8.73 12.60 14.75
CA ILE A 258 -9.26 13.73 13.96
C ILE A 258 -10.46 13.26 13.14
N LEU A 259 -10.37 12.10 12.48
CA LEU A 259 -11.46 11.54 11.69
C LEU A 259 -12.67 11.20 12.56
N LYS A 260 -12.50 10.60 13.75
CA LYS A 260 -13.60 10.35 14.69
C LYS A 260 -14.33 11.64 15.09
N VAL A 261 -13.60 12.71 15.43
CA VAL A 261 -14.21 14.01 15.74
C VAL A 261 -14.89 14.63 14.52
N LEU A 262 -14.29 14.50 13.34
CA LEU A 262 -14.90 14.99 12.10
C LEU A 262 -16.23 14.27 11.79
N LYS A 263 -16.29 12.94 11.96
CA LYS A 263 -17.53 12.14 11.86
C LYS A 263 -18.61 12.68 12.80
N ILE A 264 -18.30 12.84 14.09
CA ILE A 264 -19.24 13.33 15.09
C ILE A 264 -19.74 14.74 14.75
N THR A 265 -18.82 15.66 14.48
CA THR A 265 -19.17 17.06 14.16
C THR A 265 -19.99 17.17 12.86
N SER A 266 -19.80 16.26 11.90
CA SER A 266 -20.60 16.18 10.67
C SER A 266 -22.03 15.67 10.89
N LEU A 267 -22.29 14.97 12.00
CA LEU A 267 -23.63 14.51 12.41
C LEU A 267 -24.37 15.58 13.20
N THR A 268 -23.65 16.46 13.92
CA THR A 268 -24.25 17.47 14.79
C THR A 268 -24.58 18.80 14.09
N ASP A 269 -23.95 19.11 12.95
CA ASP A 269 -24.10 20.39 12.24
C ASP A 269 -24.43 20.21 10.75
N ASN A 270 -25.47 20.90 10.25
CA ASN A 270 -25.84 20.91 8.83
C ASN A 270 -25.08 21.94 7.98
N ILE A 271 -24.14 22.71 8.56
CA ILE A 271 -23.54 23.90 7.92
C ILE A 271 -22.11 23.69 7.37
N SER A 272 -21.44 22.57 7.63
CA SER A 272 -20.04 22.39 7.18
C SER A 272 -19.79 21.26 6.18
N ARG A 273 -20.77 20.39 5.91
CA ARG A 273 -20.62 19.34 4.89
C ARG A 273 -20.34 19.95 3.51
N ALA A 274 -21.01 21.06 3.18
CA ALA A 274 -20.81 21.76 1.91
C ALA A 274 -19.38 22.31 1.76
N LYS A 275 -18.80 22.92 2.81
CA LYS A 275 -17.42 23.45 2.75
C LYS A 275 -16.37 22.35 2.78
N VAL A 276 -16.59 21.29 3.56
CA VAL A 276 -15.73 20.10 3.54
C VAL A 276 -15.78 19.46 2.15
N GLU A 277 -16.97 19.32 1.56
CA GLU A 277 -17.16 18.84 0.20
C GLU A 277 -16.43 19.71 -0.83
N GLU A 278 -16.57 21.03 -0.76
CA GLU A 278 -15.88 21.99 -1.64
C GLU A 278 -14.36 21.84 -1.53
N GLU A 279 -13.83 21.77 -0.30
CA GLU A 279 -12.40 21.61 -0.07
C GLU A 279 -11.88 20.26 -0.58
N LEU A 280 -12.62 19.17 -0.34
CA LEU A 280 -12.26 17.85 -0.86
C LEU A 280 -12.28 17.83 -2.39
N LYS A 281 -13.30 18.42 -3.03
CA LYS A 281 -13.36 18.58 -4.49
C LYS A 281 -12.17 19.37 -5.01
N ARG A 282 -11.79 20.46 -4.34
CA ARG A 282 -10.60 21.27 -4.68
C ARG A 282 -9.33 20.43 -4.62
N LEU A 283 -9.12 19.67 -3.54
CA LEU A 283 -7.93 18.83 -3.34
C LEU A 283 -7.86 17.67 -4.35
N ILE A 284 -8.99 17.02 -4.62
CA ILE A 284 -9.09 15.97 -5.65
C ILE A 284 -8.72 16.52 -7.02
N ASN A 285 -9.27 17.68 -7.40
CA ASN A 285 -8.95 18.33 -8.67
C ASN A 285 -7.46 18.71 -8.77
N LEU A 286 -6.88 19.25 -7.68
CA LEU A 286 -5.44 19.54 -7.63
C LEU A 286 -4.60 18.28 -7.81
N LYS A 287 -4.97 17.17 -7.16
CA LYS A 287 -4.27 15.89 -7.29
C LYS A 287 -4.38 15.33 -8.72
N MET A 288 -5.53 15.47 -9.37
CA MET A 288 -5.72 15.09 -10.78
C MET A 288 -4.84 15.93 -11.70
N LYS A 289 -4.86 17.26 -11.56
CA LYS A 289 -3.98 18.16 -12.34
C LYS A 289 -2.50 17.86 -12.13
N MET A 290 -2.09 17.59 -10.89
CA MET A 290 -0.71 17.22 -10.59
C MET A 290 -0.34 15.90 -11.28
N ARG A 291 -1.23 14.90 -11.28
CA ARG A 291 -1.03 13.64 -12.00
C ARG A 291 -0.92 13.86 -13.51
N GLU A 292 -1.74 14.73 -14.09
CA GLU A 292 -1.66 15.09 -15.51
C GLU A 292 -0.34 15.79 -15.85
N ILE A 293 0.11 16.73 -15.02
CA ILE A 293 1.40 17.40 -15.20
C ILE A 293 2.56 16.41 -15.10
N ILE A 294 2.57 15.55 -14.07
CA ILE A 294 3.59 14.51 -13.90
C ILE A 294 3.62 13.61 -15.13
N PHE A 295 2.46 13.08 -15.55
CA PHE A 295 2.35 12.22 -16.71
C PHE A 295 2.83 12.92 -18.00
N LYS A 296 2.53 14.20 -18.17
CA LYS A 296 3.00 15.00 -19.31
C LYS A 296 4.52 15.13 -19.29
N VAL A 297 5.11 15.53 -18.17
CA VAL A 297 6.57 15.70 -18.01
C VAL A 297 7.30 14.36 -18.19
N GLU A 298 6.76 13.28 -17.62
CA GLU A 298 7.28 11.92 -17.79
C GLU A 298 7.26 11.50 -19.26
N ASN A 299 6.16 11.72 -19.98
CA ASN A 299 6.10 11.40 -21.40
C ASN A 299 7.04 12.29 -22.25
N GLU A 300 7.18 13.58 -21.94
CA GLU A 300 8.15 14.45 -22.62
C GLU A 300 9.58 13.93 -22.41
N ALA A 301 9.94 13.57 -21.18
CA ALA A 301 11.25 12.98 -20.87
C ALA A 301 11.46 11.64 -21.61
N ARG A 302 10.42 10.80 -21.68
CA ARG A 302 10.42 9.54 -22.42
C ARG A 302 10.67 9.76 -23.91
N GLU A 303 9.97 10.70 -24.54
CA GLU A 303 10.12 10.99 -25.96
C GLU A 303 11.50 11.58 -26.29
N ILE A 304 12.07 12.42 -25.41
CA ILE A 304 13.46 12.91 -25.55
C ILE A 304 14.45 11.74 -25.49
N LEU A 305 14.28 10.80 -24.55
CA LEU A 305 15.14 9.63 -24.44
C LEU A 305 14.99 8.72 -25.67
N LEU A 306 13.77 8.52 -26.18
CA LEU A 306 13.53 7.73 -27.39
C LEU A 306 14.22 8.35 -28.61
N ALA A 307 14.10 9.67 -28.80
CA ALA A 307 14.81 10.37 -29.89
C ALA A 307 16.34 10.18 -29.77
N LYS A 308 16.88 10.34 -28.55
CA LYS A 308 18.30 10.08 -28.26
C LYS A 308 18.75 8.67 -28.60
N PHE A 309 17.92 7.66 -28.36
CA PHE A 309 18.25 6.28 -28.70
C PHE A 309 18.09 5.99 -30.21
N GLU A 310 17.12 6.63 -30.87
CA GLU A 310 16.95 6.55 -32.33
C GLU A 310 18.16 7.16 -33.07
N ASP A 311 18.73 8.26 -32.55
CA ASP A 311 19.94 8.90 -33.07
C ASP A 311 21.17 7.96 -33.05
N VAL A 312 21.25 7.07 -32.05
CA VAL A 312 22.31 6.05 -31.95
C VAL A 312 21.95 4.71 -32.61
N GLY A 313 20.81 4.65 -33.31
CA GLY A 313 20.42 3.51 -34.15
C GLY A 313 19.58 2.43 -33.45
N ILE A 314 18.99 2.71 -32.29
CA ILE A 314 18.02 1.82 -31.61
C ILE A 314 16.61 2.38 -31.84
N ARG A 315 15.80 1.74 -32.67
CA ARG A 315 14.45 2.21 -33.05
C ARG A 315 13.35 1.43 -32.35
N ARG A 316 12.18 2.04 -32.19
CA ARG A 316 11.00 1.40 -31.53
C ARG A 316 10.55 0.10 -32.19
N ASN A 317 10.69 0.03 -33.52
CA ASN A 317 10.25 -1.11 -34.33
C ASN A 317 11.38 -2.12 -34.62
N ASP A 318 12.55 -1.94 -34.00
CA ASP A 318 13.62 -2.93 -34.10
C ASP A 318 13.21 -4.24 -33.41
N SER A 319 13.90 -5.33 -33.74
CA SER A 319 13.70 -6.60 -33.05
C SER A 319 13.96 -6.44 -31.55
N ARG A 320 13.21 -7.19 -30.73
CA ARG A 320 13.35 -7.13 -29.27
C ARG A 320 14.78 -7.42 -28.82
N ARG A 321 15.46 -8.37 -29.47
CA ARG A 321 16.88 -8.69 -29.22
C ARG A 321 17.79 -7.48 -29.44
N LYS A 322 17.60 -6.74 -30.53
CA LYS A 322 18.38 -5.54 -30.83
C LYS A 322 18.15 -4.43 -29.80
N ILE A 323 16.89 -4.21 -29.40
CA ILE A 323 16.56 -3.22 -28.36
C ILE A 323 17.23 -3.61 -27.03
N LEU A 324 17.06 -4.86 -26.59
CA LEU A 324 17.65 -5.35 -25.34
C LEU A 324 19.19 -5.25 -25.35
N LEU A 325 19.85 -5.71 -26.42
CA LEU A 325 21.30 -5.63 -26.52
C LEU A 325 21.81 -4.19 -26.56
N GLY A 326 21.21 -3.35 -27.40
CA GLY A 326 21.59 -1.95 -27.55
C GLY A 326 21.45 -1.19 -26.24
N LEU A 327 20.32 -1.32 -25.56
CA LEU A 327 20.09 -0.67 -24.27
C LEU A 327 21.01 -1.23 -23.18
N PHE A 328 21.33 -2.53 -23.20
CA PHE A 328 22.27 -3.11 -22.25
C PHE A 328 23.67 -2.54 -22.40
N ILE A 329 24.18 -2.48 -23.64
CA ILE A 329 25.49 -1.90 -23.95
C ILE A 329 25.50 -0.41 -23.58
N TYR A 330 24.45 0.34 -23.94
CA TYR A 330 24.34 1.76 -23.64
C TYR A 330 24.34 2.01 -22.11
N SER A 331 23.50 1.30 -21.35
CA SER A 331 23.50 1.38 -19.88
C SER A 331 24.84 1.00 -19.28
N LEU A 332 25.56 0.04 -19.85
CA LEU A 332 26.89 -0.33 -19.38
C LEU A 332 27.91 0.81 -19.62
N LEU A 333 27.82 1.52 -20.75
CA LEU A 333 28.71 2.62 -21.09
C LEU A 333 28.50 3.86 -20.20
N GLU A 334 27.27 4.11 -19.75
CA GLU A 334 26.92 5.17 -18.78
C GLU A 334 27.72 5.12 -17.45
N GLN A 335 28.32 3.96 -17.12
CA GLN A 335 29.17 3.85 -15.92
C GLN A 335 30.50 4.63 -16.04
N PHE A 336 30.88 5.04 -17.26
CA PHE A 336 32.14 5.74 -17.53
C PHE A 336 31.98 7.27 -17.63
N PHE A 337 30.85 7.83 -17.15
CA PHE A 337 30.56 9.27 -17.16
C PHE A 337 31.66 10.18 -16.56
N TRP A 338 32.54 9.63 -15.71
CA TRP A 338 33.65 10.34 -15.08
C TRP A 338 34.93 10.36 -15.94
N ALA A 339 34.96 9.66 -17.07
CA ALA A 339 36.07 9.70 -18.00
C ALA A 339 36.14 11.08 -18.69
N VAL A 340 37.35 11.52 -19.02
CA VAL A 340 37.59 12.84 -19.61
C VAL A 340 36.99 12.89 -21.02
N ASP A 341 36.28 13.97 -21.32
CA ASP A 341 35.58 14.20 -22.60
C ASP A 341 34.66 13.03 -23.01
N TYR A 342 34.00 12.42 -22.03
CA TYR A 342 33.15 11.26 -22.23
C TYR A 342 31.68 11.63 -22.42
N ASP A 343 31.13 11.20 -23.55
CA ASP A 343 29.69 11.20 -23.83
C ASP A 343 29.24 9.77 -24.16
N PRO A 344 28.28 9.19 -23.41
CA PRO A 344 27.82 7.82 -23.62
C PRO A 344 27.30 7.56 -25.05
N GLN A 345 26.62 8.54 -25.67
CA GLN A 345 26.09 8.38 -27.02
C GLN A 345 27.21 8.27 -28.05
N THR A 346 28.17 9.18 -27.99
CA THR A 346 29.34 9.20 -28.87
C THR A 346 30.16 7.92 -28.71
N GLU A 347 30.37 7.46 -27.48
CA GLU A 347 31.09 6.19 -27.24
C GLU A 347 30.30 4.99 -27.77
N PHE A 348 28.97 4.97 -27.58
CA PHE A 348 28.12 3.89 -28.07
C PHE A 348 28.16 3.78 -29.59
N ILE A 349 27.98 4.90 -30.32
CA ILE A 349 28.11 4.94 -31.78
C ILE A 349 29.48 4.43 -32.20
N GLY A 350 30.55 4.96 -31.59
CA GLY A 350 31.90 4.54 -31.92
C GLY A 350 32.16 3.06 -31.64
N LEU A 351 31.57 2.49 -30.59
CA LEU A 351 31.67 1.07 -30.27
C LEU A 351 30.97 0.20 -31.34
N ILE A 352 29.76 0.60 -31.74
CA ILE A 352 29.04 -0.05 -32.86
C ILE A 352 29.87 0.03 -34.13
N ASP A 353 30.42 1.19 -34.49
CA ASP A 353 31.25 1.34 -35.70
C ASP A 353 32.48 0.42 -35.69
N ARG A 354 33.06 0.17 -34.51
CA ARG A 354 34.23 -0.70 -34.33
C ARG A 354 33.90 -2.19 -34.37
N ILE A 355 32.72 -2.59 -33.94
CA ILE A 355 32.31 -4.01 -33.85
C ILE A 355 31.48 -4.42 -35.07
N GLY A 356 30.44 -3.65 -35.40
CA GLY A 356 29.43 -3.96 -36.40
C GLY A 356 28.05 -3.48 -35.95
N ARG A 357 27.05 -3.59 -36.82
CA ARG A 357 25.66 -3.20 -36.48
C ARG A 357 25.10 -4.13 -35.41
N LEU A 358 24.20 -3.63 -34.56
CA LEU A 358 23.50 -4.44 -33.56
C LEU A 358 22.66 -5.58 -34.15
N ASP A 359 22.25 -5.46 -35.42
CA ASP A 359 21.57 -6.53 -36.17
C ASP A 359 22.49 -7.76 -36.34
N ASP A 360 23.82 -7.55 -36.38
CA ASP A 360 24.85 -8.59 -36.48
C ASP A 360 25.24 -9.12 -35.09
N ILE A 361 24.25 -9.60 -34.32
CA ILE A 361 24.41 -9.96 -32.90
C ILE A 361 25.58 -10.92 -32.63
N GLU A 362 25.90 -11.81 -33.57
CA GLU A 362 27.01 -12.77 -33.48
C GLU A 362 28.38 -12.09 -33.29
N LYS A 363 28.57 -10.87 -33.79
CA LYS A 363 29.83 -10.13 -33.63
C LYS A 363 30.08 -9.74 -32.16
N TYR A 364 29.02 -9.60 -31.39
CA TYR A 364 29.09 -9.27 -29.96
C TYR A 364 29.30 -10.50 -29.07
N LEU A 365 29.17 -11.73 -29.60
CA LEU A 365 29.50 -12.96 -28.87
C LEU A 365 31.01 -13.11 -28.64
N ASN A 366 31.81 -12.59 -29.56
CA ASN A 366 33.26 -12.72 -29.51
C ASN A 366 33.88 -11.72 -28.53
N TYR A 367 34.19 -12.20 -27.33
CA TYR A 367 34.85 -11.43 -26.27
C TYR A 367 36.09 -10.67 -26.73
N GLU A 368 36.95 -11.28 -27.55
CA GLU A 368 38.19 -10.63 -27.99
C GLU A 368 37.92 -9.46 -28.94
N GLU A 369 36.91 -9.56 -29.79
CA GLU A 369 36.50 -8.46 -30.68
C GLU A 369 35.88 -7.30 -29.89
N VAL A 370 34.95 -7.59 -28.98
CA VAL A 370 34.35 -6.56 -28.10
C VAL A 370 35.42 -5.90 -27.23
N LYS A 371 36.34 -6.68 -26.67
CA LYS A 371 37.47 -6.17 -25.87
C LYS A 371 38.36 -5.25 -26.71
N LYS A 372 38.79 -5.68 -27.90
CA LYS A 372 39.60 -4.82 -28.80
C LYS A 372 38.90 -3.50 -29.10
N ALA A 373 37.59 -3.54 -29.35
CA ALA A 373 36.80 -2.35 -29.66
C ALA A 373 36.75 -1.35 -28.49
N LEU A 374 36.56 -1.81 -27.25
CA LEU A 374 36.62 -0.96 -26.05
C LEU A 374 38.02 -0.40 -25.79
N PHE A 375 39.08 -1.18 -26.05
CA PHE A 375 40.46 -0.71 -25.84
C PHE A 375 40.93 0.30 -26.88
N ARG A 376 40.34 0.29 -28.08
CA ARG A 376 40.59 1.29 -29.12
C ARG A 376 39.88 2.62 -28.87
N SER A 377 38.94 2.69 -27.92
CA SER A 377 38.30 3.94 -27.55
C SER A 377 39.30 4.91 -26.92
N LYS A 378 39.40 6.12 -27.49
CA LYS A 378 40.18 7.22 -26.91
C LYS A 378 39.56 7.72 -25.60
N ALA A 379 38.23 7.78 -25.54
CA ALA A 379 37.50 8.26 -24.36
C ALA A 379 37.69 7.32 -23.15
N LEU A 380 37.91 6.02 -23.41
CA LEU A 380 38.18 5.03 -22.36
C LEU A 380 39.68 4.80 -22.10
N SER A 381 40.57 5.67 -22.60
CA SER A 381 42.03 5.53 -22.41
C SER A 381 42.44 5.59 -20.93
N GLY A 382 41.85 6.50 -20.15
CA GLY A 382 42.04 6.65 -18.71
C GLY A 382 41.30 5.62 -17.84
N VAL A 383 40.45 4.77 -18.45
CA VAL A 383 39.71 3.75 -17.72
C VAL A 383 40.59 2.52 -17.47
N ALA A 384 40.58 2.04 -16.22
CA ALA A 384 41.35 0.87 -15.80
C ALA A 384 41.12 -0.34 -16.72
N LYS A 385 42.21 -1.02 -17.10
CA LYS A 385 42.22 -2.21 -17.97
C LYS A 385 41.16 -3.24 -17.58
N ARG A 386 41.12 -3.58 -16.29
CA ARG A 386 40.18 -4.54 -15.71
C ARG A 386 38.71 -4.16 -15.95
N LYS A 387 38.34 -2.89 -15.80
CA LYS A 387 36.95 -2.45 -16.02
C LYS A 387 36.51 -2.61 -17.47
N LYS A 388 37.39 -2.30 -18.42
CA LYS A 388 37.13 -2.52 -19.86
C LYS A 388 36.97 -4.00 -20.19
N GLU A 389 37.81 -4.86 -19.59
CA GLU A 389 37.71 -6.31 -19.75
C GLU A 389 36.42 -6.87 -19.15
N GLU A 390 36.03 -6.43 -17.95
CA GLU A 390 34.76 -6.83 -17.32
C GLU A 390 33.57 -6.34 -18.14
N ALA A 391 33.59 -5.11 -18.66
CA ALA A 391 32.54 -4.61 -19.55
C ALA A 391 32.42 -5.44 -20.84
N ALA A 392 33.55 -5.77 -21.51
CA ALA A 392 33.55 -6.66 -22.68
C ALA A 392 32.97 -8.05 -22.36
N LYS A 393 33.32 -8.63 -21.20
CA LYS A 393 32.76 -9.91 -20.76
C LYS A 393 31.24 -9.82 -20.60
N SER A 394 30.74 -8.75 -20.00
CA SER A 394 29.30 -8.58 -19.80
C SER A 394 28.53 -8.43 -21.10
N ILE A 395 29.04 -7.65 -22.05
CA ILE A 395 28.44 -7.53 -23.39
C ILE A 395 28.39 -8.91 -24.04
N SER A 396 29.48 -9.67 -24.00
CA SER A 396 29.56 -10.98 -24.65
C SER A 396 28.64 -12.03 -24.00
N LEU A 397 28.62 -12.08 -22.67
CA LEU A 397 27.73 -12.97 -21.91
C LEU A 397 26.26 -12.62 -22.12
N TYR A 398 25.92 -11.32 -22.15
CA TYR A 398 24.54 -10.91 -22.37
C TYR A 398 24.09 -11.21 -23.81
N THR A 399 24.98 -11.01 -24.77
CA THR A 399 24.75 -11.41 -26.17
C THR A 399 24.52 -12.92 -26.28
N LYS A 400 25.30 -13.71 -25.55
CA LYS A 400 25.15 -15.17 -25.49
C LYS A 400 23.76 -15.55 -24.97
N PHE A 401 23.36 -14.99 -23.84
CA PHE A 401 22.02 -15.15 -23.28
C PHE A 401 20.91 -14.80 -24.30
N LEU A 402 21.03 -13.67 -25.00
CA LEU A 402 20.04 -13.26 -26.01
C LEU A 402 19.96 -14.20 -27.22
N THR A 403 21.05 -14.92 -27.53
CA THR A 403 21.15 -15.81 -28.70
C THR A 403 20.62 -17.21 -28.38
N GLU A 404 20.86 -17.71 -27.17
CA GLU A 404 20.46 -19.07 -26.73
C GLU A 404 18.98 -19.20 -26.37
N ASN A 405 18.25 -18.09 -26.25
CA ASN A 405 16.85 -18.07 -25.85
C ASN A 405 15.97 -17.44 -26.94
N GLU A 406 14.85 -18.08 -27.25
CA GLU A 406 13.85 -17.58 -28.21
C GLU A 406 12.89 -16.56 -27.55
N GLU A 407 12.12 -15.89 -28.41
CA GLU A 407 11.45 -14.59 -28.23
C GLU A 407 11.04 -14.21 -26.80
N PHE A 408 11.57 -13.06 -26.34
CA PHE A 408 11.31 -12.49 -25.02
C PHE A 408 9.97 -11.76 -24.94
N GLU A 409 8.90 -12.37 -25.47
CA GLU A 409 7.56 -11.76 -25.54
C GLU A 409 7.01 -11.46 -24.14
N VAL A 410 7.15 -12.44 -23.23
CA VAL A 410 6.65 -12.39 -21.85
C VAL A 410 7.79 -12.05 -20.89
N PHE A 411 7.56 -11.14 -19.95
CA PHE A 411 8.57 -10.75 -18.96
C PHE A 411 9.04 -11.92 -18.10
N GLU A 412 8.11 -12.75 -17.63
CA GLU A 412 8.41 -13.91 -16.78
C GLU A 412 9.39 -14.88 -17.46
N ASP A 413 9.20 -15.15 -18.74
CA ASP A 413 10.09 -16.04 -19.51
C ASP A 413 11.50 -15.45 -19.65
N TYR A 414 11.60 -14.15 -19.95
CA TYR A 414 12.88 -13.45 -19.98
C TYR A 414 13.62 -13.57 -18.63
N VAL A 415 12.94 -13.31 -17.52
CA VAL A 415 13.55 -13.35 -16.18
C VAL A 415 13.94 -14.77 -15.81
N ASN A 416 13.08 -15.76 -16.05
CA ASN A 416 13.38 -17.16 -15.74
C ASN A 416 14.57 -17.68 -16.54
N ASN A 417 14.65 -17.33 -17.82
CA ASN A 417 15.80 -17.67 -18.66
C ASN A 417 17.07 -16.94 -18.20
N LEU A 418 16.96 -15.67 -17.81
CA LEU A 418 18.10 -14.91 -17.28
C LEU A 418 18.62 -15.50 -15.96
N ILE A 419 17.73 -15.90 -15.05
CA ILE A 419 18.08 -16.56 -13.79
C ILE A 419 18.81 -17.88 -14.07
N ARG A 420 18.27 -18.71 -14.96
CA ARG A 420 18.87 -19.99 -15.35
C ARG A 420 20.26 -19.79 -15.96
N PHE A 421 20.38 -18.88 -16.91
CA PHE A 421 21.67 -18.53 -17.52
C PHE A 421 22.68 -18.05 -16.48
N THR A 422 22.26 -17.17 -15.57
CA THR A 422 23.13 -16.64 -14.50
C THR A 422 23.60 -17.74 -13.56
N LEU A 423 22.71 -18.62 -13.12
CA LEU A 423 23.02 -19.67 -12.14
C LEU A 423 23.78 -20.86 -12.74
N LEU A 424 23.45 -21.27 -13.96
CA LEU A 424 23.96 -22.51 -14.55
C LEU A 424 25.17 -22.28 -15.46
N GLU A 425 25.22 -21.15 -16.15
CA GLU A 425 26.25 -20.89 -17.15
C GLU A 425 27.27 -19.85 -16.70
N MET A 426 26.81 -18.74 -16.11
CA MET A 426 27.72 -17.69 -15.68
C MET A 426 28.38 -18.00 -14.34
N ALA A 427 27.66 -18.58 -13.37
CA ALA A 427 28.17 -18.79 -12.01
C ALA A 427 29.56 -19.48 -11.95
N PRO A 428 29.86 -20.51 -12.75
CA PRO A 428 31.20 -21.14 -12.76
C PRO A 428 32.34 -20.21 -13.21
N MET A 429 32.01 -19.14 -13.95
CA MET A 429 32.97 -18.18 -14.51
C MET A 429 33.19 -16.96 -13.62
N LEU A 430 32.38 -16.81 -12.57
CA LEU A 430 32.38 -15.64 -11.69
C LEU A 430 33.21 -15.89 -10.42
N SER A 431 33.86 -14.84 -9.92
CA SER A 431 34.69 -14.92 -8.71
C SER A 431 34.48 -13.70 -7.81
N GLY A 432 34.59 -13.88 -6.50
CA GLY A 432 34.54 -12.81 -5.50
C GLY A 432 33.34 -12.89 -4.57
N MET A 433 33.55 -12.49 -3.31
CA MET A 433 32.57 -12.66 -2.22
C MET A 433 31.25 -11.92 -2.49
N THR A 434 31.32 -10.71 -3.06
CA THR A 434 30.12 -9.93 -3.39
C THR A 434 29.26 -10.65 -4.43
N THR A 435 29.86 -11.20 -5.48
CA THR A 435 29.14 -11.94 -6.52
C THR A 435 28.60 -13.27 -5.99
N ALA A 436 29.37 -13.99 -5.16
CA ALA A 436 28.90 -15.20 -4.50
C ALA A 436 27.67 -14.94 -3.61
N LYS A 437 27.65 -13.82 -2.87
CA LYS A 437 26.49 -13.41 -2.07
C LYS A 437 25.25 -13.17 -2.94
N LYS A 438 25.40 -12.48 -4.07
CA LYS A 438 24.30 -12.22 -5.01
C LYS A 438 23.77 -13.50 -5.64
N LEU A 439 24.66 -14.40 -6.08
CA LEU A 439 24.30 -15.72 -6.60
C LEU A 439 23.55 -16.56 -5.55
N GLY A 440 23.99 -16.54 -4.29
CA GLY A 440 23.30 -17.23 -3.19
C GLY A 440 21.89 -16.69 -2.93
N LEU A 441 21.71 -15.36 -2.97
CA LEU A 441 20.39 -14.73 -2.89
C LEU A 441 19.51 -15.11 -4.09
N LEU A 442 20.08 -15.11 -5.30
CA LEU A 442 19.36 -15.46 -6.52
C LEU A 442 18.89 -16.92 -6.49
N LEU A 443 19.76 -17.83 -6.07
CA LEU A 443 19.43 -19.24 -5.87
C LEU A 443 18.32 -19.41 -4.82
N ARG A 444 18.36 -18.67 -3.71
CA ARG A 444 17.30 -18.68 -2.69
C ARG A 444 15.96 -18.23 -3.25
N ASN A 445 15.94 -17.16 -4.05
CA ASN A 445 14.70 -16.67 -4.66
C ASN A 445 14.14 -17.68 -5.66
N TYR A 446 15.02 -18.29 -6.48
CA TYR A 446 14.65 -19.34 -7.42
C TYR A 446 14.06 -20.58 -6.73
N THR A 447 14.65 -21.06 -5.64
CA THR A 447 14.16 -22.25 -4.92
C THR A 447 12.82 -22.03 -4.23
N LYS A 448 12.52 -20.80 -3.80
CA LYS A 448 11.23 -20.44 -3.21
C LYS A 448 10.08 -20.35 -4.22
N LYS A 449 10.36 -20.37 -5.53
CA LYS A 449 9.35 -20.14 -6.59
C LYS A 449 8.56 -18.85 -6.36
N GLU A 450 9.26 -17.76 -6.05
CA GLU A 450 8.64 -16.43 -5.89
C GLU A 450 8.22 -15.88 -7.26
N ASN A 451 6.94 -16.05 -7.62
CA ASN A 451 6.44 -15.76 -8.98
C ASN A 451 5.62 -14.47 -9.08
N ASN A 452 5.56 -13.62 -8.04
CA ASN A 452 4.87 -12.34 -8.18
C ASN A 452 5.73 -11.34 -8.98
N ALA A 453 5.07 -10.43 -9.69
CA ALA A 453 5.73 -9.50 -10.62
C ALA A 453 6.88 -8.70 -9.98
N TYR A 454 6.67 -8.19 -8.76
CA TYR A 454 7.71 -7.47 -8.00
C TYR A 454 8.94 -8.34 -7.71
N LYS A 455 8.75 -9.58 -7.27
CA LYS A 455 9.86 -10.51 -6.96
C LYS A 455 10.59 -10.98 -8.21
N LEU A 456 9.88 -11.14 -9.33
CA LEU A 456 10.50 -11.40 -10.63
C LEU A 456 11.37 -10.19 -11.06
N PHE A 457 10.86 -8.97 -10.91
CA PHE A 457 11.63 -7.76 -11.19
C PHE A 457 12.90 -7.63 -10.32
N GLU A 458 12.79 -7.89 -9.01
CA GLU A 458 13.95 -7.90 -8.12
C GLU A 458 14.95 -9.01 -8.49
N SER A 459 14.47 -10.18 -8.93
CA SER A 459 15.32 -11.28 -9.39
C SER A 459 16.00 -10.97 -10.72
N MET A 460 15.36 -10.20 -11.62
CA MET A 460 15.98 -9.66 -12.83
C MET A 460 17.17 -8.75 -12.46
N LYS A 461 16.94 -7.76 -11.58
CA LYS A 461 17.99 -6.85 -11.13
C LYS A 461 19.17 -7.59 -10.50
N LEU A 462 18.86 -8.56 -9.63
CA LEU A 462 19.87 -9.37 -8.97
C LEU A 462 20.67 -10.24 -9.96
N SER A 463 20.01 -10.77 -11.00
CA SER A 463 20.68 -11.51 -12.07
C SER A 463 21.62 -10.62 -12.87
N LEU A 464 21.16 -9.43 -13.28
CA LEU A 464 21.99 -8.44 -13.97
C LEU A 464 23.21 -8.04 -13.14
N GLU A 465 23.03 -7.84 -11.84
CA GLU A 465 24.10 -7.51 -10.91
C GLU A 465 25.16 -8.61 -10.69
N CYS A 466 24.93 -9.82 -11.22
CA CYS A 466 25.93 -10.89 -11.26
C CYS A 466 26.85 -10.76 -12.48
N PHE A 467 26.47 -9.98 -13.51
CA PHE A 467 27.34 -9.72 -14.66
C PHE A 467 28.56 -8.88 -14.23
N PRO A 468 29.76 -9.15 -14.79
CA PRO A 468 30.94 -8.34 -14.53
C PRO A 468 30.71 -6.82 -14.76
N SER A 469 31.29 -5.96 -13.93
CA SER A 469 31.11 -4.49 -14.06
C SER A 469 29.66 -3.97 -13.91
N ILE A 470 28.66 -4.80 -13.56
CA ILE A 470 27.28 -4.36 -13.33
C ILE A 470 27.02 -4.18 -11.83
N GLY A 471 26.91 -2.92 -11.42
CA GLY A 471 26.44 -2.53 -10.10
C GLY A 471 24.96 -2.14 -10.08
N SER A 472 24.47 -1.74 -8.91
CA SER A 472 23.07 -1.33 -8.69
C SER A 472 22.60 -0.21 -9.63
N LYS A 473 23.48 0.75 -9.95
CA LYS A 473 23.15 1.82 -10.91
C LYS A 473 22.74 1.25 -12.27
N ILE A 474 23.51 0.30 -12.80
CA ILE A 474 23.28 -0.25 -14.14
C ILE A 474 22.12 -1.25 -14.13
N SER A 475 21.98 -2.04 -13.06
CA SER A 475 20.84 -2.93 -12.90
C SER A 475 19.51 -2.20 -12.67
N THR A 476 19.51 -0.92 -12.31
CA THR A 476 18.31 -0.05 -12.31
C THR A 476 18.13 0.69 -13.64
N LEU A 477 19.21 1.24 -14.21
CA LEU A 477 19.17 2.04 -15.44
C LEU A 477 18.72 1.21 -16.65
N TYR A 478 19.20 -0.03 -16.77
CA TYR A 478 18.85 -0.90 -17.89
C TYR A 478 17.35 -1.24 -17.93
N PRO A 479 16.72 -1.76 -16.85
CA PRO A 479 15.27 -1.93 -16.82
C PRO A 479 14.50 -0.63 -17.05
N TYR A 480 14.99 0.51 -16.57
CA TYR A 480 14.35 1.81 -16.85
C TYR A 480 14.26 2.09 -18.35
N TYR A 481 15.34 1.92 -19.10
CA TYR A 481 15.29 2.10 -20.55
C TYR A 481 14.42 1.05 -21.25
N VAL A 482 14.53 -0.22 -20.87
CA VAL A 482 13.78 -1.31 -21.54
C VAL A 482 12.28 -1.23 -21.27
N ILE A 483 11.89 -1.12 -20.00
CA ILE A 483 10.49 -1.25 -19.57
C ILE A 483 9.79 0.11 -19.59
N TRP A 484 10.43 1.16 -19.09
CA TRP A 484 9.76 2.45 -18.96
C TRP A 484 9.86 3.26 -20.27
N VAL A 485 11.07 3.40 -20.83
CA VAL A 485 11.28 4.15 -22.08
C VAL A 485 10.77 3.39 -23.30
N TYR A 486 11.27 2.19 -23.58
CA TYR A 486 10.87 1.40 -24.75
C TYR A 486 9.56 0.64 -24.58
N ASN A 487 9.04 0.50 -23.36
CA ASN A 487 7.79 -0.21 -23.09
C ASN A 487 7.80 -1.65 -23.62
N VAL A 488 8.93 -2.36 -23.49
CA VAL A 488 9.06 -3.76 -23.95
C VAL A 488 8.11 -4.69 -23.19
N TRP A 489 7.95 -4.48 -21.88
CA TRP A 489 7.03 -5.21 -21.00
C TRP A 489 6.18 -4.23 -20.20
N SER A 490 5.08 -3.77 -20.78
CA SER A 490 4.23 -2.71 -20.23
C SER A 490 3.67 -3.01 -18.84
N GLU A 491 3.42 -4.28 -18.55
CA GLU A 491 2.94 -4.81 -17.28
C GLU A 491 3.92 -4.57 -16.12
N MET A 492 5.21 -4.33 -16.44
CA MET A 492 6.24 -4.13 -15.42
C MET A 492 6.50 -2.66 -15.09
N LYS A 493 5.86 -1.70 -15.78
CA LYS A 493 6.13 -0.26 -15.63
C LYS A 493 5.98 0.26 -14.21
N GLU A 494 5.01 -0.26 -13.44
CA GLU A 494 4.75 0.19 -12.08
C GLU A 494 5.86 -0.18 -11.08
N TYR A 495 6.71 -1.15 -11.42
CA TYR A 495 7.81 -1.62 -10.56
C TYR A 495 9.15 -0.94 -10.88
N VAL A 496 9.19 -0.12 -11.93
CA VAL A 496 10.41 0.53 -12.40
C VAL A 496 10.51 1.93 -11.80
N GLU A 497 11.51 2.12 -10.96
CA GLU A 497 11.85 3.42 -10.42
C GLU A 497 12.74 4.21 -11.40
N PRO A 498 12.52 5.52 -11.56
CA PRO A 498 13.48 6.39 -12.22
C PRO A 498 14.84 6.33 -11.49
N PRO A 499 15.96 6.19 -12.22
CA PRO A 499 17.30 6.00 -11.65
C PRO A 499 17.89 7.22 -10.94
#